data_AF-A0A962I5G9-F1
#
_entry.id   AF-A0A962I5G9-F1
#
_cell.length_a   1.000
_cell.length_b   1.000
_cell.length_c   1.000
_cell.angle_alpha   90.00
_cell.angle_beta   90.00
_cell.angle_gamma   90.00
#
_symmetry.space_group_name_H-M   'P 1'
#
loop_
_entity.id
_entity.type
_entity.pdbx_description
1 polymer ?
#
loop_
_entity_poly.entity_id
_entity_poly.type
_entity_poly.pdbx_seq_one_letter_code
_entity_poly.pdbx_strand_id
1 'polypeptide(L)'
;MSKIQKGFTLIELMIVIAILGILLAIAIPAYQDYLARARASEAVYAAAPAKLAIAEYYLSNSRAFPPSLASSGFTPPSNSKYVASWAYAAANGA
;
A
#
# COMPACT_ATOMS: atom_id res chain seq x y z
N MET A 1 -42.89 -38.37 10.62
CA MET A 1 -42.41 -38.36 9.23
C MET A 1 -41.06 -37.66 9.20
N SER A 2 -39.95 -38.41 9.13
CA SER A 2 -38.61 -37.83 8.99
C SER A 2 -38.46 -37.26 7.57
N LYS A 3 -38.17 -35.97 7.45
CA LYS A 3 -37.84 -35.37 6.15
C LYS A 3 -36.52 -35.95 5.69
N ILE A 4 -36.53 -36.67 4.57
CA ILE A 4 -35.31 -37.13 3.89
C ILE A 4 -34.53 -35.87 3.51
N GLN A 5 -33.35 -35.67 4.11
CA GLN A 5 -32.44 -34.60 3.69
C GLN A 5 -31.96 -34.92 2.27
N LYS A 6 -32.36 -34.09 1.29
CA LYS A 6 -31.78 -34.12 -0.04
C LYS A 6 -30.34 -33.62 0.07
N GLY A 7 -29.37 -34.50 -0.16
CA GLY A 7 -27.96 -34.13 -0.32
C GLY A 7 -27.73 -33.37 -1.62
N PHE A 8 -26.67 -32.57 -1.65
CA PHE A 8 -26.19 -31.88 -2.84
C PHE A 8 -25.55 -32.86 -3.81
N THR A 9 -25.74 -32.66 -5.12
CA THR A 9 -25.16 -33.53 -6.14
C THR A 9 -23.74 -33.11 -6.51
N LEU A 10 -22.91 -34.07 -6.92
CA LEU A 10 -21.56 -33.76 -7.41
C LEU A 10 -21.59 -32.88 -8.66
N ILE A 11 -22.62 -33.02 -9.50
CA ILE A 11 -22.76 -32.20 -10.71
C ILE A 11 -23.07 -30.73 -10.38
N GLU A 12 -23.90 -30.47 -9.37
CA GLU A 12 -24.14 -29.10 -8.91
C GLU A 12 -22.83 -28.49 -8.37
N LEU A 13 -22.03 -29.27 -7.62
CA LEU A 13 -20.75 -28.79 -7.11
C LEU A 13 -19.77 -28.44 -8.22
N MET A 14 -19.66 -29.28 -9.23
CA MET A 14 -18.75 -29.07 -10.35
C MET A 14 -19.09 -27.81 -11.15
N ILE A 15 -20.38 -27.53 -11.36
CA ILE A 15 -20.82 -26.31 -12.06
C ILE A 15 -20.50 -25.07 -11.22
N VAL A 16 -20.72 -25.11 -9.90
CA VAL A 16 -20.39 -23.98 -9.01
C VAL A 16 -18.89 -23.68 -9.05
N ILE A 17 -18.03 -24.72 -8.97
CA ILE A 17 -16.57 -24.53 -9.04
C ILE A 17 -16.14 -23.99 -10.41
N ALA A 18 -16.77 -24.44 -11.50
CA ALA A 18 -16.47 -23.94 -12.84
C ALA A 18 -16.78 -22.43 -12.97
N ILE A 19 -17.93 -21.98 -12.49
CA ILE A 19 -18.30 -20.56 -12.50
C ILE A 19 -17.40 -19.75 -11.56
N LEU A 20 -17.12 -20.26 -10.35
CA LEU A 20 -16.17 -19.64 -9.42
C LEU A 20 -14.78 -19.49 -10.04
N GLY A 21 -14.31 -20.48 -10.80
CA GLY A 21 -13.03 -20.41 -11.51
C GLY A 21 -12.96 -19.23 -12.48
N ILE A 22 -14.01 -19.01 -13.27
CA ILE A 22 -14.10 -17.86 -14.19
C ILE A 22 -14.09 -16.54 -13.42
N LEU A 23 -14.89 -16.44 -12.34
CA LEU A 23 -14.95 -15.24 -11.51
C LEU A 23 -13.59 -14.93 -10.86
N LEU A 24 -12.91 -15.94 -10.32
CA LEU A 24 -11.61 -15.78 -9.67
C LEU A 24 -10.52 -15.33 -10.65
N ALA A 25 -10.55 -15.81 -11.90
CA ALA A 25 -9.59 -15.39 -12.92
C ALA A 25 -9.62 -13.88 -13.19
N ILE A 26 -10.77 -13.23 -13.04
CA ILE A 26 -10.93 -11.78 -13.19
C ILE A 26 -10.77 -11.06 -11.85
N ALA A 27 -11.35 -11.61 -10.78
CA ALA A 27 -11.40 -10.96 -9.47
C ALA A 27 -10.02 -10.86 -8.80
N ILE A 28 -9.19 -11.90 -8.90
CA ILE A 28 -7.86 -11.92 -8.27
C ILE A 28 -6.96 -10.81 -8.83
N PRO A 29 -6.72 -10.67 -10.14
CA PRO A 29 -5.86 -9.61 -10.65
C PRO A 29 -6.46 -8.22 -10.38
N ALA A 30 -7.77 -8.04 -10.51
CA ALA A 30 -8.42 -6.76 -10.21
C ALA A 30 -8.26 -6.34 -8.74
N TYR A 31 -8.37 -7.29 -7.80
CA TYR A 31 -8.17 -7.04 -6.38
C TYR A 31 -6.69 -6.76 -6.05
N GLN A 32 -5.76 -7.48 -6.69
CA GLN A 32 -4.32 -7.23 -6.56
C GLN A 32 -3.96 -5.81 -7.05
N ASP A 33 -4.50 -5.39 -8.19
CA ASP A 33 -4.31 -4.03 -8.72
C ASP A 33 -4.88 -2.96 -7.78
N TYR A 34 -6.05 -3.21 -7.20
CA TYR A 34 -6.63 -2.31 -6.20
C TYR A 34 -5.73 -2.19 -4.96
N LEU A 35 -5.21 -3.31 -4.45
CA LEU A 35 -4.27 -3.30 -3.34
C LEU A 35 -2.96 -2.59 -3.70
N ALA A 36 -2.44 -2.79 -4.92
CA ALA A 36 -1.23 -2.11 -5.37
C ALA A 36 -1.42 -0.58 -5.39
N ARG A 37 -2.56 -0.09 -5.91
CA ARG A 37 -2.91 1.34 -5.87
C ARG A 37 -3.06 1.85 -4.44
N ALA A 38 -3.74 1.11 -3.58
CA ALA A 38 -3.91 1.50 -2.18
C ALA A 38 -2.55 1.64 -1.45
N ARG A 39 -1.64 0.68 -1.66
CA ARG A 39 -0.27 0.71 -1.10
C ARG A 39 0.54 1.89 -1.64
N ALA A 40 0.42 2.18 -2.94
CA ALA A 40 1.08 3.33 -3.55
C ALA A 40 0.58 4.66 -2.95
N SER A 41 -0.73 4.80 -2.77
CA SER A 41 -1.33 5.98 -2.13
C SER A 41 -0.83 6.13 -0.68
N GLU A 42 -0.76 5.03 0.08
CA GLU A 42 -0.24 5.07 1.45
C GLU A 42 1.21 5.57 1.50
N ALA A 43 2.07 5.13 0.57
CA ALA A 43 3.45 5.62 0.48
C ALA A 43 3.52 7.13 0.23
N VAL A 44 2.65 7.67 -0.62
CA VAL A 44 2.54 9.12 -0.87
C VAL A 44 2.07 9.86 0.38
N TYR A 45 1.05 9.34 1.08
CA TYR A 45 0.58 9.94 2.33
C TYR A 45 1.64 9.90 3.42
N ALA A 46 2.40 8.82 3.53
CA ALA A 46 3.49 8.68 4.47
C ALA A 46 4.59 9.73 4.22
N ALA A 47 4.85 10.11 2.96
CA ALA A 47 5.84 11.13 2.60
C ALA A 47 5.41 12.57 2.94
N ALA A 48 4.13 12.85 3.20
CA ALA A 48 3.62 14.19 3.50
C ALA A 48 4.30 14.86 4.71
N PRO A 49 4.43 14.22 5.89
CA PRO A 49 5.15 14.81 7.04
C PRO A 49 6.63 15.07 6.75
N ALA A 50 7.29 14.21 5.96
CA ALA A 50 8.68 14.44 5.56
C ALA A 50 8.82 15.71 4.70
N LYS A 51 7.90 15.92 3.76
CA LYS A 51 7.83 17.15 2.95
C LYS A 51 7.63 18.39 3.81
N LEU A 52 6.73 18.32 4.80
CA LEU A 52 6.47 19.44 5.72
C LEU A 52 7.73 19.78 6.52
N ALA A 53 8.38 18.79 7.11
CA ALA A 53 9.59 18.97 7.91
C ALA A 53 10.74 19.61 7.09
N ILE A 54 10.91 19.20 5.83
CA ILE A 54 11.89 19.82 4.92
C ILE A 54 11.52 21.28 4.60
N ALA A 55 10.23 21.57 4.39
CA ALA A 55 9.76 22.93 4.11
C ALA A 55 9.94 23.85 5.32
N GLU A 56 9.66 23.37 6.53
CA GLU A 56 9.90 24.10 7.78
C GLU A 56 11.39 24.40 7.96
N TYR A 57 12.26 23.40 7.80
CA TYR A 57 13.71 23.59 7.84
C TYR A 57 14.16 24.66 6.85
N TYR A 58 13.68 24.61 5.61
CA TYR A 58 14.04 25.58 4.59
C TYR A 58 13.66 27.02 5.00
N LEU A 59 12.50 27.22 5.61
CA LEU A 59 12.05 28.52 6.07
C LEU A 59 12.85 29.02 7.30
N SER A 60 13.22 28.12 8.22
CA SER A 60 13.99 28.47 9.42
C SER A 60 15.49 28.64 9.18
N ASN A 61 16.06 27.96 8.18
CA ASN A 61 17.50 27.87 7.97
C ASN A 61 17.93 28.66 6.74
N SER A 62 17.57 29.94 6.70
CA SER A 62 18.03 30.89 5.67
C SER A 62 17.80 30.42 4.23
N ARG A 63 16.71 29.66 3.97
CA ARG A 63 16.41 29.09 2.64
C ARG A 63 17.45 28.08 2.16
N ALA A 64 18.10 27.38 3.09
CA ALA A 64 18.95 26.23 2.79
C ALA A 64 18.15 24.93 2.98
N PHE A 65 18.33 23.98 2.06
CA PHE A 65 17.76 22.65 2.24
C PHE A 65 18.52 21.86 3.32
N PRO A 66 17.82 20.99 4.08
CA PRO A 66 18.46 20.17 5.10
C PRO A 66 19.50 19.23 4.48
N PRO A 67 20.70 19.07 5.06
CA PRO A 67 21.71 18.14 4.53
C PRO A 67 21.31 16.66 4.64
N SER A 68 20.37 16.33 5.52
CA SER A 68 19.84 14.97 5.70
C SER A 68 18.39 14.97 6.19
N LEU A 69 17.70 13.85 6.03
CA LEU A 69 16.34 13.69 6.54
C LEU A 69 16.25 13.84 8.06
N ALA A 70 17.29 13.40 8.80
CA ALA A 70 17.36 13.59 10.24
C ALA A 70 17.48 15.08 10.62
N SER A 71 18.24 15.86 9.84
CA SER A 71 18.40 17.30 10.11
C SER A 71 17.14 18.11 9.85
N SER A 72 16.19 17.60 9.05
CA SER A 72 14.88 18.24 8.87
C SER A 72 13.94 18.01 10.07
N GLY A 73 14.35 17.24 11.09
CA GLY A 73 13.48 16.87 12.22
C GLY A 73 12.47 15.77 11.89
N PHE A 74 12.52 15.19 10.68
CA PHE A 74 11.68 14.06 10.32
C PHE A 74 12.32 12.75 10.77
N THR A 75 11.59 11.98 11.58
CA THR A 75 11.96 10.61 11.93
C THR A 75 10.99 9.66 11.23
N PRO A 76 11.46 8.83 10.27
CA PRO A 76 10.59 7.87 9.62
C PRO A 76 10.00 6.86 10.63
N PRO A 77 8.75 6.44 10.46
CA PRO A 77 8.15 5.42 11.33
C PRO A 77 8.92 4.11 11.20
N SER A 78 9.26 3.52 12.35
CA SER A 78 10.08 2.30 12.45
C SER A 78 9.41 1.03 11.86
N ASN A 79 8.10 1.09 11.58
CA ASN A 79 7.30 -0.04 11.13
C ASN A 79 6.28 0.35 10.04
N SER A 80 6.76 0.75 8.85
CA SER A 80 5.85 0.85 7.70
C SER A 80 5.67 -0.52 7.04
N LYS A 81 4.41 -0.89 6.79
CA LYS A 81 4.07 -2.17 6.12
C LYS A 81 4.31 -2.13 4.61
N TYR A 82 4.25 -0.94 4.00
CA TYR A 82 4.32 -0.77 2.54
C TYR A 82 5.39 0.22 2.07
N VAL A 83 6.09 0.92 2.98
CA VAL A 83 7.28 1.72 2.67
C VAL A 83 8.52 0.97 3.15
N ALA A 84 9.33 0.51 2.21
CA ALA A 84 10.52 -0.31 2.51
C ALA A 84 11.70 0.51 3.04
N SER A 85 11.86 1.75 2.58
CA SER A 85 12.96 2.62 3.02
C SER A 85 12.61 4.09 2.79
N TRP A 86 13.30 4.96 3.53
CA TRP A 86 13.20 6.40 3.42
C TRP A 86 14.57 6.94 3.04
N ALA A 87 14.66 7.66 1.92
CA ALA A 87 15.89 8.25 1.44
C ALA A 87 15.67 9.73 1.11
N TYR A 88 16.67 10.54 1.40
CA TYR A 88 16.73 11.95 1.04
C TYR A 88 18.02 12.18 0.27
N ALA A 89 17.93 12.74 -0.93
CA ALA A 89 19.08 13.22 -1.69
C ALA A 89 19.16 14.74 -1.49
N ALA A 90 20.24 15.20 -0.86
CA ALA A 90 20.50 16.63 -0.78
C ALA A 90 20.71 17.19 -2.19
N ALA A 91 20.32 18.46 -2.40
CA ALA A 91 20.50 19.15 -3.68
C ALA A 91 21.98 19.30 -4.12
N ASN A 92 22.93 18.84 -3.30
CA ASN A 92 24.37 18.93 -3.54
C ASN A 92 24.99 17.71 -4.24
N GLY A 93 24.20 16.89 -4.96
CA GLY A 93 24.69 16.00 -6.02
C GLY A 93 26.01 15.27 -5.76
N ALA A 94 26.16 14.65 -4.59
CA ALA A 94 27.25 13.75 -4.25
C ALA A 94 26.69 12.54 -3.51
#